data_AF-A0A2X3EI31-F1
#
_entry.id   AF-A0A2X3EI31-F1
#
_cell.length_a   1.000
_cell.length_b   1.000
_cell.length_c   1.000
_cell.angle_alpha   90.00
_cell.angle_beta   90.00
_cell.angle_gamma   90.00
#
_symmetry.space_group_name_H-M   'P 1'
#
loop_
_entity.id
_entity.type
_entity.pdbx_description
1 polymer ?
#
loop_
_entity_poly.entity_id
_entity_poly.type
_entity_poly.pdbx_seq_one_letter_code
_entity_poly.pdbx_strand_id
1 'polypeptide(L)'
;MSTIIDTFVAPPCREQITLLYQDEHLVLINKPAGLLSLSGKDPRNLDSVHHRLVQRYPGCTLVHRLDFGTSGLMVIARNKGINALLCQQFSQRTVDKVYTALLCGHLAEDEGIVEAAIAKDPAVSRAWRSAPATANRRVRAIGS
;
A
#
# COMPACT_ATOMS: atom_id res chain seq x y z
N MET A 1 -17.93 2.22 -24.37
CA MET A 1 -17.10 1.93 -23.18
C MET A 1 -15.70 2.41 -23.46
N SER A 2 -15.22 3.45 -22.79
CA SER A 2 -13.84 3.93 -22.98
C SER A 2 -12.87 2.97 -22.30
N THR A 3 -12.02 2.30 -23.07
CA THR A 3 -10.91 1.49 -22.58
C THR A 3 -9.87 2.44 -22.00
N ILE A 4 -9.86 2.59 -20.67
CA ILE A 4 -8.80 3.30 -19.97
C ILE A 4 -7.52 2.46 -20.10
N ILE A 5 -6.61 2.88 -20.97
CA ILE A 5 -5.29 2.28 -21.14
C ILE A 5 -4.39 2.83 -20.02
N ASP A 6 -3.94 1.95 -19.12
CA ASP A 6 -2.97 2.28 -18.08
C ASP A 6 -1.56 2.26 -18.69
N THR A 7 -1.03 3.45 -19.00
CA THR A 7 0.29 3.63 -19.63
C THR A 7 1.42 3.83 -18.62
N PHE A 8 1.13 3.71 -17.31
CA PHE A 8 2.13 3.97 -16.28
C PHE A 8 3.25 2.91 -16.29
N VAL A 9 4.48 3.38 -16.40
CA VAL A 9 5.70 2.58 -16.22
C VAL A 9 6.46 3.12 -15.03
N ALA A 10 6.69 2.29 -14.03
CA ALA A 10 7.43 2.65 -12.83
C ALA A 10 8.91 2.88 -13.19
N PRO A 11 9.50 4.01 -12.79
CA PRO A 11 10.95 4.18 -12.82
C PRO A 11 11.66 3.07 -12.04
N PRO A 12 12.87 2.64 -12.44
CA PRO A 12 13.63 1.64 -11.70
C PRO A 12 13.93 2.08 -10.26
N CYS A 13 13.61 1.23 -9.29
CA CYS A 13 13.96 1.46 -7.89
C CYS A 13 15.33 0.82 -7.59
N ARG A 14 16.33 1.64 -7.25
CA ARG A 14 17.69 1.14 -6.93
C ARG A 14 17.87 0.82 -5.44
N GLU A 15 16.94 1.21 -4.59
CA GLU A 15 16.98 0.96 -3.16
C GLU A 15 16.65 -0.50 -2.83
N GLN A 16 17.25 -1.00 -1.75
CA GLN A 16 16.98 -2.35 -1.26
C GLN A 16 15.81 -2.35 -0.26
N ILE A 17 15.13 -3.49 -0.17
CA ILE A 17 14.10 -3.70 0.86
C ILE A 17 14.84 -3.99 2.18
N THR A 18 14.58 -3.16 3.20
CA THR A 18 15.17 -3.39 4.52
C THR A 18 14.33 -4.41 5.27
N LEU A 19 14.96 -5.46 5.79
CA LEU A 19 14.32 -6.44 6.67
C LEU A 19 14.34 -5.90 8.11
N LEU A 20 13.18 -5.84 8.75
CA LEU A 20 13.05 -5.37 10.14
C LEU A 20 12.90 -6.53 11.12
N TYR A 21 12.15 -7.56 10.73
CA TYR A 21 11.92 -8.75 11.55
C TYR A 21 11.55 -9.95 10.68
N GLN A 22 11.87 -11.15 11.14
CA GLN A 22 11.54 -12.41 10.48
C GLN A 22 11.38 -13.54 11.50
N ASP A 23 10.35 -14.36 11.31
CA ASP A 23 10.20 -15.65 11.95
C ASP A 23 9.72 -16.74 10.95
N GLU A 24 9.18 -17.85 11.47
CA GLU A 24 8.64 -18.95 10.68
C GLU A 24 7.37 -18.59 9.88
N HIS A 25 6.64 -17.57 10.30
CA HIS A 25 5.32 -17.20 9.78
C HIS A 25 5.33 -15.87 9.03
N LEU A 26 6.13 -14.91 9.48
CA LEU A 26 6.08 -13.51 9.09
C LEU A 26 7.44 -12.96 8.68
N VAL A 27 7.39 -11.98 7.77
CA VAL A 27 8.50 -11.10 7.44
C VAL A 27 8.00 -9.66 7.53
N LEU A 28 8.63 -8.83 8.34
CA LEU A 28 8.39 -7.39 8.38
C LEU A 28 9.50 -6.68 7.64
N ILE A 29 9.10 -5.79 6.74
CA ILE A 29 10.03 -5.01 5.93
C ILE A 29 9.75 -3.52 6.06
N ASN A 30 10.76 -2.70 5.78
CA ASN A 30 10.57 -1.32 5.37
C ASN A 30 10.67 -1.25 3.84
N LYS A 31 9.55 -0.94 3.18
CA LYS A 31 9.50 -0.74 1.73
C LYS A 31 10.05 0.64 1.38
N PRO A 32 10.99 0.77 0.43
CA PRO A 32 11.40 2.08 -0.08
C PRO A 32 10.29 2.73 -0.90
N ALA A 33 10.29 4.07 -0.97
CA ALA A 33 9.44 4.80 -1.90
C ALA A 33 9.87 4.50 -3.35
N GLY A 34 8.94 4.56 -4.30
CA GLY A 34 9.23 4.28 -5.71
C GLY A 34 9.40 2.79 -6.04
N LEU A 35 9.13 1.87 -5.10
CA LEU A 35 9.01 0.43 -5.37
C LEU A 35 7.54 0.01 -5.33
N LEU A 36 7.10 -0.72 -6.36
CA LEU A 36 5.76 -1.31 -6.39
C LEU A 36 5.61 -2.36 -5.28
N SER A 37 4.45 -2.43 -4.63
CA SER A 37 4.16 -3.53 -3.70
C SER A 37 4.03 -4.87 -4.46
N LEU A 38 3.25 -4.86 -5.55
CA LEU A 38 3.01 -6.01 -6.42
C LEU A 38 3.33 -5.61 -7.86
N SER A 39 3.84 -6.55 -8.66
CA SER A 39 4.11 -6.35 -10.08
C SER A 39 2.86 -5.87 -10.84
N GLY A 40 3.06 -4.94 -11.76
CA GLY A 40 2.00 -4.39 -12.61
C GLY A 40 1.62 -5.34 -13.74
N LYS A 41 0.56 -4.98 -14.49
CA LYS A 41 0.15 -5.70 -15.71
C LYS A 41 1.11 -5.48 -16.88
N ASP A 42 1.68 -4.28 -16.98
CA ASP A 42 2.72 -3.99 -17.97
C ASP A 42 3.98 -4.82 -17.63
N PRO A 43 4.55 -5.58 -18.59
CA PRO A 43 5.75 -6.39 -18.35
C PRO A 43 6.96 -5.60 -17.84
N ARG A 44 7.03 -4.30 -18.13
CA ARG A 44 8.09 -3.41 -17.63
C ARG A 44 7.96 -3.11 -16.14
N ASN A 45 6.78 -3.33 -15.56
CA ASN A 45 6.49 -3.14 -14.13
C ASN A 45 6.62 -4.44 -13.33
N LEU A 46 7.59 -5.29 -13.69
CA LEU A 46 7.82 -6.56 -13.02
C LEU A 46 8.41 -6.37 -11.62
N ASP A 47 9.34 -5.41 -11.47
CA ASP A 47 10.05 -5.17 -10.23
C ASP A 47 9.12 -4.65 -9.13
N SER A 48 9.09 -5.35 -8.00
CA SER A 48 8.20 -5.08 -6.87
C SER A 48 8.69 -5.76 -5.60
N VAL A 49 8.11 -5.38 -4.46
CA VAL A 49 8.34 -6.05 -3.17
C VAL A 49 8.12 -7.55 -3.30
N HIS A 50 6.96 -7.96 -3.82
CA HIS A 50 6.66 -9.38 -3.98
C HIS A 50 7.65 -10.08 -4.92
N HIS A 51 7.98 -9.46 -6.07
CA HIS A 51 8.91 -10.03 -7.04
C HIS A 51 10.31 -10.26 -6.45
N ARG A 52 10.81 -9.33 -5.62
CA ARG A 52 12.10 -9.47 -4.95
C ARG A 52 12.04 -10.47 -3.79
N LEU A 53 10.99 -10.44 -2.97
CA LEU A 53 10.89 -11.28 -1.78
C LEU A 53 10.63 -12.75 -2.09
N VAL A 54 9.87 -13.09 -3.13
CA VAL A 54 9.59 -14.49 -3.48
C VAL A 54 10.86 -15.27 -3.85
N GLN A 55 11.90 -14.57 -4.32
CA GLN A 55 13.21 -15.17 -4.61
C GLN A 55 13.93 -15.62 -3.33
N ARG A 56 13.72 -14.90 -2.23
CA ARG A 56 14.31 -15.20 -0.91
C ARG A 56 13.41 -16.07 -0.04
N TYR A 57 12.09 -15.90 -0.16
CA TYR A 57 11.07 -16.61 0.60
C TYR A 57 10.04 -17.21 -0.36
N PRO A 58 10.34 -18.38 -0.95
CA PRO A 58 9.42 -19.06 -1.84
C PRO A 58 8.07 -19.29 -1.15
N GLY A 59 6.98 -18.91 -1.82
CA GLY A 59 5.61 -19.03 -1.28
C GLY A 59 5.15 -17.90 -0.37
N CYS A 60 5.99 -16.88 -0.14
CA CYS A 60 5.55 -15.67 0.56
C CYS A 60 4.47 -14.94 -0.24
N THR A 61 3.57 -14.26 0.45
CA THR A 61 2.43 -13.56 -0.15
C THR A 61 2.17 -12.24 0.59
N LEU A 62 1.67 -11.25 -0.16
CA LEU A 62 1.29 -9.97 0.43
C LEU A 62 -0.09 -10.07 1.08
N VAL A 63 -0.22 -9.47 2.26
CA VAL A 63 -1.50 -9.35 2.98
C VAL A 63 -2.11 -7.96 2.84
N HIS A 64 -1.27 -6.95 2.59
CA HIS A 64 -1.65 -5.57 2.31
C HIS A 64 -0.63 -4.94 1.36
N ARG A 65 -0.90 -3.70 0.92
CA ARG A 65 -0.05 -2.99 -0.03
C ARG A 65 0.15 -1.56 0.43
N LEU A 66 1.34 -1.03 0.17
CA LEU A 66 1.62 0.40 0.14
C LEU A 66 1.62 0.89 -1.32
N ASP A 67 1.21 2.14 -1.53
CA ASP A 67 1.24 2.75 -2.85
C ASP A 67 2.68 2.95 -3.34
N PHE A 68 2.83 3.17 -4.64
CA PHE A 68 4.13 3.29 -5.30
C PHE A 68 5.04 4.32 -4.62
N GLY A 69 4.54 5.53 -4.37
CA GLY A 69 5.29 6.61 -3.73
C GLY A 69 5.40 6.52 -2.20
N THR A 70 4.77 5.53 -1.56
CA THR A 70 4.75 5.41 -0.10
C THR A 70 5.88 4.52 0.38
N SER A 71 6.73 5.00 1.29
CA SER A 71 7.66 4.16 2.05
C SER A 71 7.03 3.66 3.34
N GLY A 72 7.61 2.64 3.96
CA GLY A 72 7.27 2.26 5.33
C GLY A 72 7.03 0.77 5.55
N LEU A 73 6.46 0.47 6.73
CA LEU A 73 6.34 -0.89 7.25
C LEU A 73 5.32 -1.71 6.45
N MET A 74 5.74 -2.92 6.04
CA MET A 74 4.85 -3.94 5.50
C MET A 74 5.06 -5.27 6.19
N VAL A 75 3.95 -5.99 6.37
CA VAL A 75 3.93 -7.36 6.91
C VAL A 75 3.70 -8.29 5.72
N ILE A 76 4.50 -9.34 5.63
CA ILE A 76 4.47 -10.33 4.56
C ILE A 76 4.23 -11.70 5.19
N ALA A 77 3.26 -12.44 4.67
CA ALA A 77 3.00 -13.80 5.12
C ALA A 77 3.95 -14.75 4.43
N ARG A 78 4.57 -15.68 5.16
CA ARG A 78 5.49 -16.66 4.59
C ARG A 78 4.81 -17.82 3.87
N ASN A 79 3.54 -18.05 4.10
CA ASN A 79 2.75 -19.09 3.45
C ASN A 79 1.27 -18.71 3.38
N LYS A 80 0.48 -19.51 2.65
CA LYS A 80 -0.96 -19.27 2.43
C LYS A 80 -1.81 -19.34 3.71
N GLY A 81 -1.47 -20.21 4.66
CA GLY A 81 -2.20 -20.34 5.93
C GLY A 81 -2.10 -19.06 6.76
N ILE A 82 -0.89 -18.56 6.94
CA ILE A 82 -0.66 -17.28 7.64
C ILE A 82 -1.27 -16.10 6.88
N ASN A 83 -1.22 -16.13 5.54
CA ASN A 83 -1.86 -15.09 4.73
C ASN A 83 -3.36 -14.99 5.00
N ALA A 84 -4.07 -16.12 5.09
CA ALA A 84 -5.50 -16.15 5.37
C ALA A 84 -5.82 -15.53 6.74
N LEU A 85 -5.06 -15.90 7.78
CA LEU A 85 -5.23 -15.36 9.14
C LEU A 85 -4.99 -13.85 9.19
N LEU A 86 -3.93 -13.37 8.53
CA LEU A 86 -3.64 -11.94 8.46
C LEU A 86 -4.70 -11.19 7.64
N CYS A 87 -5.10 -11.71 6.47
CA CYS A 87 -6.16 -11.11 5.67
C CYS A 87 -7.46 -10.95 6.46
N GLN A 88 -7.77 -11.92 7.33
CA GLN A 88 -8.90 -11.82 8.26
C GLN A 88 -8.73 -10.66 9.26
N GLN A 89 -7.56 -10.48 9.87
CA GLN A 89 -7.30 -9.34 10.76
C GLN A 89 -7.43 -7.99 10.02
N PHE A 90 -6.89 -7.90 8.81
CA PHE A 90 -7.01 -6.70 7.97
C PHE A 90 -8.48 -6.40 7.59
N SER A 91 -9.27 -7.44 7.27
CA SER A 91 -10.68 -7.27 6.91
C SER A 91 -11.56 -6.91 8.11
N GLN A 92 -11.25 -7.46 9.28
CA GLN A 92 -11.90 -7.15 10.56
C GLN A 92 -11.48 -5.80 11.14
N ARG A 93 -10.51 -5.10 10.52
CA ARG A 93 -9.97 -3.81 10.97
C ARG A 93 -9.39 -3.85 12.38
N THR A 94 -8.81 -4.97 12.78
CA THR A 94 -8.11 -5.12 14.08
C THR A 94 -6.65 -4.69 14.01
N VAL A 95 -6.18 -4.27 12.83
CA VAL A 95 -4.81 -3.80 12.59
C VAL A 95 -4.78 -2.28 12.59
N ASP A 96 -4.05 -1.72 13.55
CA ASP A 96 -3.77 -0.29 13.62
C ASP A 96 -2.65 0.10 12.66
N LYS A 97 -2.84 1.23 11.96
CA LYS A 97 -1.87 1.78 11.01
C LYS A 97 -1.72 3.27 11.23
N VAL A 98 -0.49 3.72 11.38
CA VAL A 98 -0.13 5.12 11.57
C VAL A 98 0.81 5.53 10.44
N TYR A 99 0.59 6.72 9.89
CA TYR A 99 1.37 7.29 8.80
C TYR A 99 1.80 8.70 9.19
N THR A 100 3.03 9.05 8.81
CA THR A 100 3.55 10.41 8.88
C THR A 100 3.67 10.94 7.45
N ALA A 101 3.24 12.17 7.23
CA ALA A 101 3.29 12.81 5.92
C ALA A 101 3.56 14.31 6.09
N LEU A 102 4.23 14.90 5.08
CA LEU A 102 4.32 16.35 4.93
C LEU A 102 3.20 16.81 4.00
N LEU A 103 2.46 17.85 4.40
CA LEU A 103 1.34 18.39 3.66
C LEU A 103 1.69 19.75 3.03
N CYS A 104 1.08 20.05 1.89
CA CYS A 104 1.13 21.38 1.30
C CYS A 104 0.02 22.25 1.90
N GLY A 105 0.39 23.40 2.47
CA GLY A 105 -0.54 24.32 3.13
C GLY A 105 -0.51 24.20 4.66
N HIS A 106 -1.37 24.97 5.33
CA HIS A 106 -1.50 24.96 6.79
C HIS A 106 -2.84 24.35 7.18
N LEU A 107 -2.83 23.49 8.19
CA LEU A 107 -4.05 23.00 8.82
C LEU A 107 -4.58 24.10 9.77
N ALA A 108 -5.90 24.22 9.85
CA ALA A 108 -6.53 25.13 10.79
C ALA A 108 -6.50 24.61 12.24
N GLU A 109 -6.49 23.29 12.40
CA GLU A 109 -6.51 22.56 13.67
C GLU A 109 -5.37 21.53 13.68
N ASP A 110 -4.83 21.23 14.87
CA ASP A 110 -3.73 20.26 15.04
C ASP A 110 -4.18 18.79 14.92
N GLU A 111 -5.48 18.53 15.13
CA GLU A 111 -6.08 17.22 14.96
C GLU A 111 -7.46 17.28 14.31
N GLY A 112 -7.85 16.18 13.67
CA GLY A 112 -9.16 16.06 13.04
C GLY A 112 -9.42 14.67 12.48
N ILE A 113 -10.66 14.46 12.04
CA ILE A 113 -11.11 13.24 11.38
C ILE A 113 -11.60 13.61 9.98
N VAL A 114 -11.01 12.98 8.97
CA VAL A 114 -11.51 13.06 7.59
C VAL A 114 -12.45 11.87 7.35
N GLU A 115 -13.75 12.15 7.23
CA GLU A 115 -14.78 11.16 6.87
C GLU A 115 -15.36 11.48 5.48
N ALA A 116 -14.71 10.98 4.44
CA ALA A 116 -15.15 11.16 3.05
C ALA A 116 -15.15 9.82 2.30
N ALA A 117 -16.19 9.58 1.49
CA ALA A 117 -16.22 8.44 0.59
C ALA A 117 -15.24 8.65 -0.56
N ILE A 118 -14.55 7.59 -0.99
CA ILE A 118 -13.51 7.65 -2.02
C ILE A 118 -13.91 6.72 -3.18
N ALA A 119 -13.88 7.22 -4.40
CA ALA A 119 -14.11 6.43 -5.62
C ALA A 119 -13.03 6.71 -6.68
N LYS A 120 -12.79 5.72 -7.53
CA LYS A 120 -11.83 5.85 -8.63
C LYS A 120 -12.33 6.87 -9.64
N ASP A 121 -11.46 7.80 -10.05
CA ASP A 121 -11.77 8.77 -11.09
C ASP A 121 -11.99 8.08 -12.45
N PRO A 122 -13.14 8.29 -13.13
CA PRO A 122 -13.40 7.70 -14.44
C PRO A 122 -12.62 8.40 -15.57
N ALA A 123 -12.23 9.66 -15.39
CA ALA A 123 -11.52 10.46 -16.38
C ALA A 123 -10.00 10.28 -16.28
N VAL A 124 -9.48 10.02 -15.07
CA VAL A 124 -8.04 9.90 -14.83
C VAL A 124 -7.68 8.53 -14.27
N SER A 125 -6.92 7.76 -15.06
CA SER A 125 -6.37 6.49 -14.60
C SER A 125 -5.46 6.71 -13.40
N ARG A 126 -5.63 5.91 -12.33
CA ARG A 126 -4.87 5.99 -11.07
C ARG A 126 -5.12 7.23 -10.20
N ALA A 127 -6.17 8.01 -10.45
CA ALA A 127 -6.65 9.02 -9.53
C ALA A 127 -7.85 8.53 -8.71
N TRP A 128 -7.97 9.06 -7.49
CA TRP A 128 -9.12 8.88 -6.61
C TRP A 128 -9.75 10.25 -6.37
N ARG A 129 -11.08 10.28 -6.30
CA ARG A 129 -11.86 11.48 -5.95
C ARG A 129 -12.80 11.19 -4.79
N SER A 130 -13.24 12.25 -4.11
CA SER A 130 -14.35 12.15 -3.17
C SER A 130 -15.62 11.73 -3.92
N ALA A 131 -16.31 10.72 -3.41
CA ALA A 131 -17.58 10.23 -3.94
C ALA A 131 -18.75 10.76 -3.12
N PRO A 132 -19.96 10.89 -3.70
CA PRO A 132 -21.18 11.08 -2.94
C PRO A 132 -21.32 9.96 -1.89
N ALA A 133 -21.67 10.33 -0.66
CA ALA A 133 -21.53 9.48 0.53
C ALA A 133 -22.29 8.15 0.42
N THR A 134 -21.56 7.06 0.17
CA THR A 134 -22.04 5.68 0.39
C THR A 134 -21.01 4.75 1.05
N ALA A 135 -19.81 5.23 1.43
CA ALA A 135 -18.86 4.42 2.18
C ALA A 135 -17.83 5.26 2.97
N ASN A 136 -17.80 5.13 4.30
CA ASN A 136 -16.87 5.88 5.16
C ASN A 136 -15.47 5.25 5.19
N ARG A 137 -14.44 6.08 5.02
CA ARG A 137 -13.07 5.82 5.51
C ARG A 137 -12.73 6.87 6.56
N ARG A 138 -12.12 6.44 7.67
CA ARG A 138 -11.58 7.31 8.72
C ARG A 138 -10.07 7.42 8.54
N VAL A 139 -9.56 8.64 8.52
CA VAL A 139 -8.13 8.94 8.65
C VAL A 139 -7.98 9.94 9.78
N ARG A 140 -7.16 9.60 10.79
CA ARG A 140 -6.73 10.55 11.83
C ARG A 140 -5.43 11.18 11.36
N ALA A 141 -5.43 12.48 11.15
CA ALA A 141 -4.21 13.26 10.97
C ALA A 141 -3.77 13.76 12.34
N ILE A 142 -2.51 13.55 12.70
CA ILE A 142 -1.88 14.17 13.87
C ILE A 142 -0.86 15.15 13.27
N GLY A 143 -1.16 16.44 13.36
CA GLY A 143 -0.18 17.49 13.08
C GLY A 143 0.86 17.51 14.18
N SER A 144 2.11 17.77 13.81
CA SER A 144 3.23 18.03 14.73
C SER A 144 3.71 19.45 14.53
#